data_AF-A0A553DUJ8-F1
#
_entry.id   AF-A0A553DUJ8-F1
#
_cell.length_a   1.000
_cell.length_b   1.000
_cell.length_c   1.000
_cell.angle_alpha   90.00
_cell.angle_beta   90.00
_cell.angle_gamma   90.00
#
_symmetry.space_group_name_H-M   'P 1'
#
loop_
_entity.id
_entity.type
_entity.pdbx_description
1 polymer ?
#
loop_
_entity_poly.entity_id
_entity_poly.type
_entity_poly.pdbx_seq_one_letter_code
_entity_poly.pdbx_strand_id
1 'polypeptide(L)'
;MKKLIITLVAVLVSSPFFAQGAFDKFDGQDDVTSIVVNKKMFELMSKVKVDTSDKEAQQYMNLIRKLDNLKVFTTQSTRVESEMKSTAEKYIKTAGLEELMRVNDKGRNIKIMVRSGAKDTQIKELLMFIEGGKEEDTVLMSLTGDFDLNEISVLTDKMRIPGGDDLKKATKGKK
;
A
#
# COMPACT_ATOMS: atom_id res chain seq x y z
N MET A 1 4.55 -49.80 -4.02
CA MET A 1 4.34 -49.05 -2.75
C MET A 1 5.35 -47.91 -2.54
N LYS A 2 6.66 -48.12 -2.69
CA LYS A 2 7.68 -47.04 -2.52
C LYS A 2 7.48 -45.83 -3.48
N LYS A 3 7.05 -46.07 -4.73
CA LYS A 3 6.79 -45.01 -5.71
C LYS A 3 5.58 -44.13 -5.36
N LEU A 4 4.52 -44.70 -4.77
CA LEU A 4 3.33 -43.97 -4.31
C LEU A 4 3.63 -43.08 -3.10
N ILE A 5 4.48 -43.55 -2.19
CA ILE A 5 4.91 -42.78 -1.02
C ILE A 5 5.74 -41.55 -1.46
N ILE A 6 6.62 -41.71 -2.45
CA ILE A 6 7.43 -40.59 -2.99
C ILE A 6 6.54 -39.54 -3.67
N THR A 7 5.52 -39.96 -4.44
CA THR A 7 4.57 -39.03 -5.06
C THR A 7 3.72 -38.30 -4.02
N LEU A 8 3.31 -38.98 -2.94
CA LEU A 8 2.52 -38.38 -1.87
C LEU A 8 3.32 -37.37 -1.04
N VAL A 9 4.62 -37.64 -0.80
CA VAL A 9 5.54 -36.71 -0.14
C VAL A 9 5.80 -35.48 -1.02
N ALA A 10 5.96 -35.65 -2.33
CA ALA A 10 6.17 -34.54 -3.27
C ALA A 10 4.98 -33.55 -3.34
N VAL A 11 3.75 -34.04 -3.17
CA VAL A 11 2.53 -33.20 -3.12
C VAL A 11 2.39 -32.44 -1.80
N LEU A 12 2.96 -32.97 -0.70
CA LEU A 12 2.95 -32.30 0.60
C LEU A 12 3.99 -31.18 0.74
N VAL A 13 5.09 -31.21 -0.03
CA VAL A 13 6.08 -30.12 -0.05
C VAL A 13 5.66 -28.93 -0.92
N SER A 14 4.65 -29.10 -1.78
CA SER A 14 3.94 -27.98 -2.42
C SER A 14 2.94 -27.33 -1.46
N SER A 15 3.29 -27.20 -0.18
CA SER A 15 2.62 -26.25 0.70
C SER A 15 2.88 -24.86 0.15
N PRO A 16 1.86 -24.14 -0.32
CA PRO A 16 2.11 -22.80 -0.79
C PRO A 16 2.49 -21.93 0.41
N PHE A 17 3.61 -21.24 0.28
CA PHE A 17 4.11 -20.22 1.22
C PHE A 17 3.19 -18.98 1.26
N PHE A 18 1.88 -19.16 1.41
CA PHE A 18 0.86 -18.08 1.40
C PHE A 18 0.75 -17.33 2.73
N ALA A 19 1.63 -17.61 3.71
CA ALA A 19 1.53 -17.01 5.04
C ALA A 19 2.37 -15.74 5.23
N GLN A 20 3.32 -15.44 4.35
CA GLN A 20 4.11 -14.21 4.44
C GLN A 20 3.37 -13.12 3.65
N GLY A 21 3.07 -11.98 4.29
CA GLY A 21 2.41 -10.87 3.62
C GLY A 21 3.18 -10.49 2.36
N ALA A 22 2.47 -10.11 1.29
CA ALA A 22 3.05 -10.00 -0.05
C ALA A 22 4.33 -9.13 -0.12
N PHE A 23 4.46 -8.18 0.80
CA PHE A 23 5.56 -7.24 0.88
C PHE A 23 6.48 -7.44 2.10
N ASP A 24 6.17 -8.39 2.99
CA ASP A 24 6.93 -8.60 4.24
C ASP A 24 8.36 -9.07 3.97
N LYS A 25 8.63 -9.61 2.77
CA LYS A 25 9.98 -9.97 2.33
C LYS A 25 10.93 -8.77 2.16
N PHE A 26 10.40 -7.56 2.07
CA PHE A 26 11.20 -6.34 1.96
C PHE A 26 11.58 -5.77 3.33
N ASP A 27 10.90 -6.21 4.38
CA ASP A 27 11.26 -5.84 5.75
C ASP A 27 12.58 -6.53 6.15
N GLY A 28 13.48 -5.77 6.76
CA GLY A 28 14.79 -6.25 7.19
C GLY A 28 15.84 -6.45 6.08
N GLN A 29 15.60 -6.00 4.84
CA GLN A 29 16.66 -5.94 3.83
C GLN A 29 17.53 -4.69 4.01
N ASP A 30 18.85 -4.84 3.90
CA ASP A 30 19.82 -3.74 4.11
C ASP A 30 19.60 -2.55 3.16
N ASP A 31 19.16 -2.82 1.93
CA ASP A 31 18.91 -1.81 0.88
C ASP A 31 17.48 -1.22 0.91
N VAL A 32 16.70 -1.52 1.96
CA VAL A 32 15.29 -1.12 2.07
C VAL A 32 15.02 -0.40 3.38
N THR A 33 14.50 0.82 3.29
CA THR A 33 13.89 1.47 4.44
C THR A 33 12.43 1.01 4.56
N SER A 34 12.09 0.41 5.70
CA SER A 34 10.77 -0.16 5.95
C SER A 34 10.06 0.58 7.09
N ILE A 35 8.84 1.04 6.83
CA ILE A 35 7.96 1.66 7.82
C ILE A 35 6.67 0.85 7.87
N VAL A 36 6.45 0.16 8.98
CA VAL A 36 5.26 -0.68 9.19
C VAL A 36 4.48 -0.17 10.39
N VAL A 37 3.24 0.25 10.13
CA VAL A 37 2.30 0.73 11.14
C VAL A 37 1.10 -0.21 11.14
N ASN A 38 0.84 -0.84 12.27
CA ASN A 38 -0.28 -1.76 12.43
C ASN A 38 -1.47 -1.08 13.12
N LYS A 39 -2.60 -1.81 13.17
CA LYS A 39 -3.86 -1.36 13.77
C LYS A 39 -3.67 -0.85 15.18
N LYS A 40 -2.80 -1.51 15.96
CA LYS A 40 -2.56 -1.11 17.34
C LYS A 40 -1.94 0.29 17.44
N MET A 41 -1.03 0.61 16.54
CA MET A 41 -0.44 1.94 16.48
C MET A 41 -1.47 2.99 16.05
N PHE A 42 -2.33 2.69 15.06
CA PHE A 42 -3.43 3.58 14.67
C PHE A 42 -4.43 3.82 15.82
N GLU A 43 -4.79 2.78 16.57
CA GLU A 43 -5.62 2.90 17.77
C GLU A 43 -4.99 3.83 18.82
N LEU A 44 -3.69 3.71 19.06
CA LEU A 44 -2.97 4.58 20.00
C LEU A 44 -2.95 6.03 19.52
N MET A 45 -2.63 6.27 18.25
CA MET A 45 -2.65 7.61 17.66
C MET A 45 -4.04 8.24 17.69
N SER A 46 -5.10 7.45 17.49
CA SER A 46 -6.49 7.92 17.52
C SER A 46 -6.98 8.42 18.88
N LYS A 47 -6.26 8.08 19.95
CA LYS A 47 -6.54 8.48 21.34
C LYS A 47 -5.80 9.75 21.76
N VAL A 48 -4.84 10.21 20.96
CA VAL A 48 -4.19 11.50 21.17
C VAL A 48 -5.26 12.59 21.01
N LYS A 49 -5.37 13.47 22.01
CA LYS A 49 -6.34 14.56 21.98
C LYS A 49 -5.95 15.53 20.87
N VAL A 50 -6.81 15.63 19.87
CA VAL A 50 -6.70 16.64 18.81
C VAL A 50 -7.59 17.81 19.17
N ASP A 51 -7.11 19.01 18.87
CA ASP A 51 -7.89 20.23 19.03
C ASP A 51 -9.18 20.12 18.19
N THR A 52 -10.31 20.10 18.87
CA THR A 52 -11.63 19.95 18.23
C THR A 52 -12.06 21.21 17.46
N SER A 53 -11.31 22.31 17.53
CA SER A 53 -11.58 23.50 16.72
C SER A 53 -11.08 23.38 15.28
N ASP A 54 -10.14 22.48 15.01
CA ASP A 54 -9.60 22.26 13.66
C ASP A 54 -10.37 21.14 12.93
N LYS A 55 -11.23 21.53 11.99
CA LYS A 55 -12.03 20.61 11.15
C LYS A 55 -11.17 19.66 10.31
N GLU A 56 -10.01 20.08 9.83
CA GLU A 56 -9.14 19.21 9.05
C GLU A 56 -8.44 18.17 9.94
N ALA A 57 -8.02 18.58 11.14
CA ALA A 57 -7.43 17.66 12.11
C ALA A 57 -8.45 16.59 12.56
N GLN A 58 -9.73 16.96 12.67
CA GLN A 58 -10.81 15.99 12.91
C GLN A 58 -10.99 14.99 11.76
N GLN A 59 -11.00 15.46 10.51
CA GLN A 59 -11.10 14.59 9.33
C GLN A 59 -9.92 13.60 9.27
N TYR A 60 -8.72 14.09 9.55
CA TYR A 60 -7.52 13.27 9.63
C TYR A 60 -7.61 12.20 10.73
N MET A 61 -8.09 12.55 11.93
CA MET A 61 -8.30 11.56 13.01
C MET A 61 -9.35 10.50 12.67
N ASN A 62 -10.43 10.90 12.00
CA ASN A 62 -11.46 9.97 11.55
C ASN A 62 -10.92 8.97 10.54
N LEU A 63 -10.00 9.40 9.69
CA LEU A 63 -9.33 8.52 8.75
C LEU A 63 -8.38 7.55 9.47
N ILE A 64 -7.52 8.03 10.38
CA ILE A 64 -6.62 7.17 11.18
C ILE A 64 -7.40 6.05 11.90
N ARG A 65 -8.58 6.35 12.45
CA ARG A 65 -9.44 5.36 13.13
C ARG A 65 -9.92 4.23 12.22
N LYS A 66 -9.94 4.46 10.91
CA LYS A 66 -10.40 3.53 9.89
C LYS A 66 -9.25 2.74 9.26
N LEU A 67 -7.99 3.06 9.59
CA LEU A 67 -6.83 2.37 9.05
C LEU A 67 -6.49 1.14 9.88
N ASP A 68 -6.17 0.04 9.21
CA ASP A 68 -5.76 -1.20 9.83
C ASP A 68 -4.26 -1.45 9.68
N ASN A 69 -3.68 -1.21 8.51
CA ASN A 69 -2.23 -1.35 8.31
C ASN A 69 -1.70 -0.37 7.26
N LEU A 70 -0.52 0.19 7.50
CA LEU A 70 0.28 0.92 6.54
C LEU A 70 1.67 0.27 6.48
N LYS A 71 2.12 -0.03 5.27
CA LYS A 71 3.47 -0.48 4.99
C LYS A 71 4.06 0.42 3.91
N VAL A 72 5.21 1.00 4.18
CA VAL A 72 5.96 1.81 3.22
C VAL A 72 7.36 1.22 3.12
N PHE A 73 7.76 0.90 1.91
CA PHE A 73 9.10 0.43 1.60
C PHE A 73 9.72 1.39 0.59
N THR A 74 10.92 1.88 0.88
CA THR A 74 11.68 2.73 -0.04
C THR A 74 13.06 2.15 -0.33
N THR A 75 13.53 2.32 -1.55
CA THR A 75 14.84 1.83 -1.98
C THR A 75 15.43 2.68 -3.11
N GLN A 76 16.76 2.76 -3.15
CA GLN A 76 17.52 3.29 -4.28
C GLN A 76 18.20 2.19 -5.10
N SER A 77 18.06 0.93 -4.68
CA SER A 77 18.68 -0.22 -5.34
C SER A 77 17.86 -0.67 -6.54
N THR A 78 18.42 -0.57 -7.75
CA THR A 78 17.75 -1.01 -9.00
C THR A 78 17.32 -2.48 -8.95
N ARG A 79 18.07 -3.32 -8.23
CA ARG A 79 17.72 -4.74 -8.00
C ARG A 79 16.42 -4.85 -7.21
N VAL A 80 16.34 -4.14 -6.08
CA VAL A 80 15.18 -4.19 -5.19
C VAL A 80 13.97 -3.51 -5.84
N GLU A 81 14.18 -2.40 -6.56
CA GLU A 81 13.13 -1.76 -7.36
C GLU A 81 12.46 -2.75 -8.32
N SER A 82 13.26 -3.50 -9.09
CA SER A 82 12.74 -4.50 -10.03
C SER A 82 11.94 -5.59 -9.32
N GLU A 83 12.39 -5.99 -8.14
CA GLU A 83 11.70 -6.97 -7.29
C GLU A 83 10.39 -6.41 -6.71
N MET A 84 10.38 -5.17 -6.22
CA MET A 84 9.20 -4.46 -5.73
C MET A 84 8.17 -4.33 -6.84
N LYS A 85 8.58 -3.93 -8.05
CA LYS A 85 7.70 -3.84 -9.23
C LYS A 85 7.04 -5.17 -9.55
N SER A 86 7.83 -6.23 -9.67
CA SER A 86 7.30 -7.57 -9.98
C SER A 86 6.34 -8.07 -8.88
N THR A 87 6.67 -7.79 -7.61
CA THR A 87 5.85 -8.19 -6.46
C THR A 87 4.54 -7.41 -6.43
N ALA A 88 4.57 -6.10 -6.68
CA ALA A 88 3.39 -5.25 -6.78
C ALA A 88 2.48 -5.70 -7.93
N GLU A 89 3.02 -5.95 -9.12
CA GLU A 89 2.25 -6.42 -10.29
C GLU A 89 1.60 -7.79 -10.04
N LYS A 90 2.30 -8.70 -9.36
CA LYS A 90 1.72 -9.97 -8.94
C LYS A 90 0.61 -9.75 -7.92
N TYR A 91 0.85 -8.91 -6.92
CA TYR A 91 -0.10 -8.66 -5.84
C TYR A 91 -1.39 -8.00 -6.35
N ILE A 92 -1.28 -7.02 -7.24
CA ILE A 92 -2.41 -6.37 -7.93
C ILE A 92 -3.36 -7.42 -8.52
N LYS A 93 -2.82 -8.41 -9.24
CA LYS A 93 -3.60 -9.47 -9.86
C LYS A 93 -4.23 -10.40 -8.84
N THR A 94 -3.46 -10.82 -7.82
CA THR A 94 -3.94 -11.78 -6.82
C THR A 94 -4.96 -11.18 -5.85
N ALA A 95 -4.83 -9.89 -5.54
CA ALA A 95 -5.73 -9.18 -4.63
C ALA A 95 -6.92 -8.53 -5.34
N GLY A 96 -6.97 -8.59 -6.67
CA GLY A 96 -8.05 -8.00 -7.48
C GLY A 96 -8.08 -6.47 -7.39
N LEU A 97 -6.91 -5.83 -7.39
CA LEU A 97 -6.83 -4.37 -7.32
C LEU A 97 -7.13 -3.75 -8.69
N GLU A 98 -7.93 -2.69 -8.68
CA GLU A 98 -8.29 -1.90 -9.85
C GLU A 98 -7.40 -0.66 -9.95
N GLU A 99 -7.04 -0.25 -11.16
CA GLU A 99 -6.27 0.97 -11.38
C GLU A 99 -7.16 2.19 -11.16
N LEU A 100 -6.81 3.00 -10.18
CA LEU A 100 -7.51 4.25 -9.89
C LEU A 100 -6.87 5.42 -10.63
N MET A 101 -5.53 5.48 -10.61
CA MET A 101 -4.78 6.54 -11.26
C MET A 101 -3.40 6.06 -11.65
N ARG A 102 -2.91 6.61 -12.76
CA ARG A 102 -1.53 6.49 -13.19
C ARG A 102 -1.03 7.87 -13.61
N VAL A 103 0.15 8.25 -13.12
CA VAL A 103 0.86 9.46 -13.53
C VAL A 103 2.21 9.06 -14.06
N ASN A 104 2.54 9.56 -15.25
CA ASN A 104 3.85 9.40 -15.85
C ASN A 104 4.38 10.79 -16.20
N ASP A 105 5.36 11.26 -15.45
CA ASP A 105 5.97 12.58 -15.62
C ASP A 105 7.49 12.50 -15.50
N LYS A 106 8.21 12.90 -16.56
CA LYS A 106 9.67 13.04 -16.59
C LYS A 106 10.46 11.85 -16.03
N GLY A 107 10.01 10.63 -16.30
CA GLY A 107 10.68 9.40 -15.84
C GLY A 107 10.22 8.91 -14.47
N ARG A 108 9.28 9.61 -13.82
CA ARG A 108 8.60 9.15 -12.61
C ARG A 108 7.26 8.53 -12.99
N ASN A 109 7.05 7.30 -12.57
CA ASN A 109 5.81 6.57 -12.85
C ASN A 109 5.12 6.20 -11.54
N ILE A 110 4.00 6.85 -11.27
CA ILE A 110 3.18 6.63 -10.08
C ILE A 110 1.96 5.83 -10.52
N LYS A 111 1.73 4.68 -9.88
CA LYS A 111 0.55 3.84 -10.05
C LYS A 111 -0.17 3.73 -8.72
N ILE A 112 -1.46 4.04 -8.73
CA ILE A 112 -2.34 3.87 -7.57
C ILE A 112 -3.44 2.89 -7.93
N MET A 113 -3.49 1.83 -7.14
CA MET A 113 -4.40 0.71 -7.29
C MET A 113 -5.25 0.60 -6.03
N VAL A 114 -6.51 0.21 -6.16
CA VAL A 114 -7.43 0.13 -5.03
C VAL A 114 -8.25 -1.15 -5.07
N ARG A 115 -8.65 -1.63 -3.88
CA ARG A 115 -9.74 -2.61 -3.73
C ARG A 115 -10.97 -1.90 -3.19
N SER A 116 -12.00 -1.86 -4.00
CA SER A 116 -13.30 -1.32 -3.59
C SER A 116 -14.02 -2.25 -2.62
N GLY A 117 -14.85 -1.68 -1.75
CA GLY A 117 -15.69 -2.39 -0.79
C GLY A 117 -17.08 -2.70 -1.37
N ALA A 118 -18.08 -2.73 -0.49
CA ALA A 118 -19.46 -2.96 -0.90
C ALA A 118 -20.09 -1.73 -1.60
N LYS A 119 -19.49 -0.55 -1.41
CA LYS A 119 -19.90 0.70 -2.06
C LYS A 119 -18.78 1.17 -2.98
N ASP A 120 -19.15 1.80 -4.10
CA ASP A 120 -18.20 2.31 -5.10
C ASP A 120 -17.17 3.31 -4.55
N THR A 121 -17.50 4.03 -3.48
CA THR A 121 -16.60 5.01 -2.83
C THR A 121 -15.81 4.41 -1.67
N GLN A 122 -16.16 3.21 -1.21
CA GLN A 122 -15.51 2.55 -0.09
C GLN A 122 -14.24 1.86 -0.58
N ILE A 123 -13.10 2.19 0.02
CA ILE A 123 -11.80 1.61 -0.27
C ILE A 123 -11.38 0.73 0.91
N LYS A 124 -11.10 -0.54 0.62
CA LYS A 124 -10.61 -1.51 1.60
C LYS A 124 -9.09 -1.62 1.60
N GLU A 125 -8.49 -1.30 0.46
CA GLU A 125 -7.06 -1.41 0.25
C GLU A 125 -6.62 -0.41 -0.81
N LEU A 126 -5.48 0.23 -0.58
CA LEU A 126 -4.79 1.10 -1.51
C LEU A 126 -3.35 0.63 -1.62
N LEU A 127 -2.91 0.39 -2.84
CA LEU A 127 -1.53 0.13 -3.18
C LEU A 127 -1.03 1.26 -4.06
N MET A 128 0.09 1.86 -3.68
CA MET A 128 0.79 2.85 -4.47
C MET A 128 2.18 2.35 -4.77
N PHE A 129 2.58 2.49 -6.02
CA PHE A 129 3.92 2.17 -6.48
C PHE A 129 4.48 3.35 -7.29
N ILE A 130 5.63 3.85 -6.87
CA ILE A 130 6.36 4.93 -7.52
C ILE A 130 7.67 4.36 -8.00
N GLU A 131 7.83 4.27 -9.31
CA GLU A 131 9.10 3.94 -9.95
C GLU A 131 9.97 5.20 -9.88
N GLY A 132 11.05 5.12 -9.09
CA GLY A 132 12.01 6.19 -8.92
C GLY A 132 12.93 6.31 -10.14
N GLY A 133 13.30 7.54 -10.50
CA GLY A 133 14.34 7.79 -11.50
C GLY A 133 15.75 7.52 -10.96
N LYS A 134 16.79 7.84 -11.75
CA LYS A 134 18.21 7.63 -11.38
C LYS A 134 18.67 8.24 -10.03
N GLU A 135 17.93 9.21 -9.51
CA GLU A 135 18.25 9.91 -8.25
C GLU A 135 17.05 9.96 -7.28
N GLU A 136 15.97 9.25 -7.60
CA GLU A 136 14.77 9.24 -6.76
C GLU A 136 14.52 7.84 -6.20
N ASP A 137 14.05 7.78 -4.96
CA ASP A 137 13.69 6.53 -4.32
C ASP A 137 12.49 5.90 -5.03
N THR A 138 12.59 4.59 -5.26
CA THR A 138 11.41 3.78 -5.55
C THR A 138 10.62 3.61 -4.26
N VAL A 139 9.31 3.82 -4.33
CA VAL A 139 8.40 3.74 -3.18
C VAL A 139 7.30 2.72 -3.44
N LEU A 140 7.15 1.78 -2.52
CA LEU A 140 6.04 0.84 -2.47
C LEU A 140 5.26 1.08 -1.18
N MET A 141 4.01 1.52 -1.31
CA MET A 141 3.12 1.76 -0.17
C MET A 141 1.87 0.89 -0.28
N SER A 142 1.56 0.19 0.80
CA SER A 142 0.32 -0.57 0.97
C SER A 142 -0.43 -0.03 2.20
N LEU A 143 -1.69 0.32 2.00
CA LEU A 143 -2.58 0.83 3.02
C LEU A 143 -3.87 0.00 3.02
N THR A 144 -4.26 -0.52 4.17
CA THR A 144 -5.50 -1.29 4.35
C THR A 144 -6.36 -0.65 5.43
N GLY A 145 -7.67 -0.73 5.27
CA GLY A 145 -8.62 -0.14 6.22
C GLY A 145 -10.04 -0.12 5.67
N ASP A 146 -10.85 0.80 6.18
CA ASP A 146 -12.22 1.04 5.73
C ASP A 146 -12.52 2.53 5.61
N PHE A 147 -12.03 3.14 4.53
CA PHE A 147 -12.11 4.58 4.31
C PHE A 147 -12.77 4.91 2.97
N ASP A 148 -13.24 6.15 2.85
CA ASP A 148 -13.84 6.62 1.60
C ASP A 148 -12.77 7.25 0.70
N LEU A 149 -12.88 7.05 -0.61
CA LEU A 149 -12.00 7.67 -1.62
C LEU A 149 -11.93 9.20 -1.44
N ASN A 150 -13.02 9.84 -1.04
CA ASN A 150 -13.06 11.29 -0.81
C ASN A 150 -12.16 11.73 0.37
N GLU A 151 -11.93 10.84 1.34
CA GLU A 151 -11.05 11.07 2.49
C GLU A 151 -9.56 10.94 2.12
N ILE A 152 -9.22 10.33 0.99
CA ILE A 152 -7.84 10.14 0.53
C ILE A 152 -7.15 11.48 0.22
N SER A 153 -7.90 12.47 -0.27
CA SER A 153 -7.38 13.83 -0.54
C SER A 153 -6.81 14.52 0.70
N VAL A 154 -7.15 14.05 1.91
CA VAL A 154 -6.63 14.57 3.18
C VAL A 154 -5.30 13.89 3.56
N LEU A 155 -5.07 12.64 3.12
CA LEU A 155 -3.82 11.89 3.35
C LEU A 155 -2.63 12.54 2.65
N THR A 156 -2.88 13.15 1.49
CA THR A 156 -1.86 13.71 0.61
C THR A 156 -1.22 14.97 1.18
N ASP A 157 -2.03 15.83 1.78
CA ASP A 157 -1.62 17.18 2.19
C ASP A 157 -0.87 17.17 3.54
N LYS A 158 -1.16 16.23 4.45
CA LYS A 158 -0.57 16.21 5.82
C LYS A 158 0.46 15.12 6.09
N MET A 159 0.48 14.01 5.33
CA MET A 159 1.43 12.92 5.59
C MET A 159 2.70 12.96 4.72
N ARG A 160 2.90 13.99 3.89
CA ARG A 160 4.03 14.08 2.93
C ARG A 160 4.23 12.76 2.16
N ILE A 161 3.12 12.07 1.84
CA ILE A 161 3.19 10.81 1.10
C ILE A 161 3.66 11.15 -0.31
N PRO A 162 4.73 10.51 -0.80
CA PRO A 162 5.14 10.63 -2.19
C PRO A 162 3.93 10.41 -3.12
N GLY A 163 3.68 11.33 -4.07
CA GLY A 163 2.53 11.25 -4.99
C GLY A 163 1.21 11.83 -4.47
N GLY A 164 1.22 12.59 -3.36
CA GLY A 164 0.03 13.20 -2.78
C GLY A 164 -0.71 14.19 -3.71
N ASP A 165 0.01 15.08 -4.38
CA ASP A 165 -0.60 16.06 -5.29
C ASP A 165 -1.37 15.41 -6.44
N ASP A 166 -0.92 14.23 -6.87
CA ASP A 166 -1.55 13.48 -7.94
C ASP A 166 -2.83 12.79 -7.45
N LEU A 167 -2.82 12.20 -6.26
CA LEU A 167 -4.02 11.63 -5.62
C LEU A 167 -5.16 12.65 -5.51
N LYS A 168 -4.83 13.91 -5.20
CA LYS A 168 -5.79 15.02 -5.11
C LYS A 168 -6.41 15.40 -6.47
N LYS A 169 -5.72 15.14 -7.58
CA LYS A 169 -6.28 15.32 -8.93
C LYS A 169 -7.29 14.21 -9.25
N ALA A 170 -7.03 12.98 -8.84
CA ALA A 170 -7.93 11.85 -9.06
C ALA A 170 -9.28 12.01 -8.33
N THR A 171 -9.27 12.52 -7.10
CA THR A 171 -10.50 12.67 -6.29
C THR A 171 -11.37 13.86 -6.74
N LYS A 172 -10.78 14.90 -7.33
CA LYS A 172 -11.52 16.07 -7.86
C LYS A 172 -12.10 15.87 -9.27
N GLY A 173 -11.83 14.73 -9.92
CA GLY A 173 -12.17 14.45 -11.32
C GLY A 173 -13.59 13.95 -11.60
N LYS A 174 -14.48 13.80 -10.61
CA LYS A 174 -15.91 13.50 -10.85
C LYS A 174 -16.75 14.77 -10.65
N LYS A 175 -16.91 15.55 -11.72
CA LYS A 175 -18.05 16.45 -11.91
C LYS A 175 -18.86 15.96 -13.09
#